data_AF-A0A9E5K2R2-F1
#
_entry.id   AF-A0A9E5K2R2-F1
#
_cell.length_a   1.000
_cell.length_b   1.000
_cell.length_c   1.000
_cell.angle_alpha   90.00
_cell.angle_beta   90.00
_cell.angle_gamma   90.00
#
_symmetry.space_group_name_H-M   'P 1'
#
loop_
_entity.id
_entity.type
_entity.pdbx_description
1 polymer ?
#
loop_
_entity_poly.entity_id
_entity_poly.type
_entity_poly.pdbx_seq_one_letter_code
_entity_poly.pdbx_strand_id
1 'polypeptide(L)'
;MDDKFNQLEQDSRFPSGKWTGFFVQKNPPLGKQWMDLQCMFEKGIITATGNDIVGAFTFKGHYDIATGKCSWNKLYKGNHPVFYEGYNEGKGIWGTWLIEDKANAIT
;
A
#
# COMPACT_ATOMS: atom_id res chain seq x y z
N MET A 1 18.22 -29.50 1.08
CA MET A 1 18.42 -28.10 1.47
C MET A 1 17.33 -27.34 0.77
N ASP A 2 16.31 -26.94 1.53
CA ASP A 2 15.03 -26.51 1.00
C ASP A 2 15.13 -25.12 0.36
N ASP A 3 14.81 -25.07 -0.93
CA ASP A 3 14.79 -23.89 -1.81
C ASP A 3 13.61 -22.94 -1.49
N LYS A 4 13.31 -22.75 -0.21
CA LYS A 4 12.19 -21.94 0.29
C LYS A 4 12.56 -20.47 0.53
N PHE A 5 13.81 -20.08 0.25
CA PHE A 5 14.37 -18.84 0.79
C PHE A 5 14.51 -17.66 -0.17
N ASN A 6 14.01 -17.71 -1.40
CA ASN A 6 13.92 -16.44 -2.15
C ASN A 6 12.73 -16.38 -3.12
N GLN A 7 11.52 -16.37 -2.57
CA GLN A 7 10.31 -15.98 -3.29
C GLN A 7 10.06 -14.46 -3.26
N LEU A 8 10.93 -13.71 -2.58
CA LEU A 8 10.88 -12.25 -2.55
C LEU A 8 11.11 -11.66 -3.93
N GLU A 9 10.38 -10.58 -4.21
CA GLU A 9 10.55 -9.81 -5.44
C GLU A 9 11.97 -9.25 -5.56
N GLN A 10 12.52 -9.30 -6.78
CA GLN A 10 13.86 -8.84 -7.12
C GLN A 10 13.84 -7.59 -8.00
N ASP A 11 12.69 -7.21 -8.56
CA ASP A 11 12.53 -5.94 -9.27
C ASP A 11 12.81 -4.78 -8.29
N SER A 12 13.74 -3.90 -8.70
CA SER A 12 14.21 -2.78 -7.87
C SER A 12 13.13 -1.75 -7.54
N ARG A 13 11.99 -1.79 -8.23
CA ARG A 13 10.80 -1.01 -7.90
C ARG A 13 10.07 -1.55 -6.67
N PHE A 14 10.17 -2.84 -6.39
CA PHE A 14 9.39 -3.50 -5.34
C PHE A 14 10.27 -4.14 -4.25
N PRO A 15 11.23 -3.41 -3.66
CA PRO A 15 12.06 -3.98 -2.60
C PRO A 15 11.23 -4.29 -1.36
N SER A 16 11.34 -5.50 -0.83
CA SER A 16 10.86 -5.80 0.53
C SER A 16 11.71 -5.05 1.56
N GLY A 17 11.13 -4.67 2.69
CA GLY A 17 11.83 -3.91 3.71
C GLY A 17 11.07 -2.69 4.22
N LYS A 18 11.81 -1.73 4.75
CA LYS A 18 11.28 -0.46 5.24
C LYS A 18 10.93 0.46 4.09
N TRP A 19 9.74 1.04 4.16
CA TRP A 19 9.26 2.07 3.24
C TRP A 19 8.79 3.28 4.03
N THR A 20 8.94 4.45 3.43
CA THR A 20 8.31 5.68 3.92
C THR A 20 7.54 6.31 2.76
N GLY A 21 6.45 6.99 3.11
CA GLY A 21 5.60 7.65 2.11
C GLY A 21 4.68 8.64 2.78
N PHE A 22 3.82 9.27 1.99
CA PHE A 22 2.78 10.14 2.52
C PHE A 22 1.50 10.04 1.71
N PHE A 23 0.38 10.38 2.33
CA PHE A 23 -0.87 10.66 1.64
C PHE A 23 -1.26 12.12 1.80
N VAL A 24 -2.11 12.59 0.90
CA VAL A 24 -2.72 13.93 0.95
C VAL A 24 -4.23 13.78 0.87
N GLN A 25 -4.96 14.63 1.60
CA GLN A 25 -6.43 14.69 1.57
C GLN A 25 -6.91 16.12 1.29
N LYS A 26 -8.02 16.27 0.56
CA LYS A 26 -8.56 17.57 0.14
C LYS A 26 -9.16 18.39 1.29
N ASN A 27 -9.76 17.73 2.28
CA ASN A 27 -10.45 18.41 3.40
C ASN A 27 -9.48 18.62 4.59
N PRO A 28 -9.67 19.71 5.37
CA PRO A 28 -8.58 20.54 5.92
C PRO A 28 -7.85 19.94 7.15
N PRO A 29 -6.65 20.45 7.54
CA PRO A 29 -5.54 21.01 6.78
C PRO A 29 -4.27 20.18 7.08
N LEU A 30 -4.21 18.94 6.61
CA LEU A 30 -3.15 18.03 7.04
C LEU A 30 -1.90 18.07 6.13
N GLY A 31 -1.99 18.64 4.92
CA GLY A 31 -0.85 18.63 4.01
C GLY A 31 -0.37 17.18 3.75
N LYS A 32 0.96 16.97 3.72
CA LYS A 32 1.52 15.62 3.62
C LYS A 32 1.41 14.91 4.97
N GLN A 33 0.74 13.77 4.98
CA GLN A 33 0.64 12.89 6.14
C GLN A 33 1.57 11.71 5.96
N TRP A 34 2.68 11.73 6.69
CA TRP A 34 3.73 10.71 6.61
C TRP A 34 3.29 9.37 7.20
N MET A 35 3.83 8.30 6.63
CA MET A 35 3.65 6.93 7.08
C MET A 35 4.96 6.15 6.96
N ASP A 36 5.19 5.31 7.95
CA ASP A 36 6.27 4.32 7.94
C ASP A 36 5.66 2.93 7.78
N LEU A 37 6.28 2.10 6.94
CA LEU A 37 5.80 0.77 6.61
C LEU A 37 6.93 -0.26 6.60
N GLN A 38 6.56 -1.50 6.91
CA GLN A 38 7.36 -2.68 6.64
C GLN A 38 6.64 -3.50 5.57
N CYS A 39 7.15 -3.45 4.34
CA CYS A 39 6.56 -4.10 3.17
C CYS A 39 7.23 -5.44 2.87
N MET A 40 6.43 -6.37 2.37
CA MET A 40 6.88 -7.62 1.78
C MET A 40 6.23 -7.80 0.41
N PHE A 41 7.07 -7.92 -0.61
CA PHE A 41 6.70 -8.17 -1.99
C PHE A 41 7.13 -9.58 -2.37
N GLU A 42 6.16 -10.41 -2.75
CA GLU A 42 6.39 -11.82 -3.05
C GLU A 42 5.33 -12.28 -4.06
N LYS A 43 5.77 -12.81 -5.21
CA LYS A 43 4.89 -13.42 -6.23
C LYS A 43 3.70 -12.54 -6.65
N GLY A 44 3.92 -11.25 -6.91
CA GLY A 44 2.87 -10.31 -7.28
C GLY A 44 1.93 -9.90 -6.14
N ILE A 45 2.20 -10.33 -4.90
CA ILE A 45 1.45 -9.96 -3.70
C ILE A 45 2.27 -9.00 -2.84
N ILE A 46 1.63 -7.89 -2.45
CA ILE A 46 2.17 -6.97 -1.45
C ILE A 46 1.43 -7.15 -0.12
N THR A 47 2.17 -7.23 0.97
CA THR A 47 1.65 -7.11 2.34
C THR A 47 2.49 -6.10 3.12
N ALA A 48 1.88 -5.38 4.06
CA ALA A 48 2.63 -4.57 5.01
C ALA A 48 1.90 -4.37 6.33
N THR A 49 2.69 -3.96 7.31
CA THR A 49 2.26 -3.30 8.53
C THR A 49 2.84 -1.88 8.53
N GLY A 50 2.18 -0.95 9.22
CA GLY A 50 2.67 0.42 9.32
C GLY A 50 1.94 1.25 10.35
N ASN A 51 2.34 2.51 10.44
CA ASN A 51 1.75 3.50 11.33
C ASN A 51 1.74 4.89 10.65
N ASP A 52 0.72 5.67 10.96
CA ASP A 52 0.59 7.08 10.59
C ASP A 52 -0.25 7.82 11.63
N ILE A 53 -0.64 9.07 11.32
CA ILE A 53 -1.45 9.90 12.22
C ILE A 53 -2.79 9.29 12.63
N VAL A 54 -3.38 8.40 11.82
CA VAL A 54 -4.66 7.73 12.11
C VAL A 54 -4.41 6.54 13.06
N GLY A 55 -3.28 5.88 12.91
CA GLY A 55 -2.80 4.84 13.82
C GLY A 55 -2.14 3.66 13.10
N ALA A 56 -2.04 2.54 13.81
CA ALA A 56 -1.48 1.32 13.24
C ALA A 56 -2.42 0.71 12.18
N PHE A 57 -1.84 0.23 11.09
CA PHE A 57 -2.56 -0.36 9.98
C PHE A 57 -1.85 -1.59 9.40
N THR A 58 -2.60 -2.35 8.62
CA THR A 58 -2.07 -3.35 7.68
C THR A 58 -2.51 -3.00 6.27
N PHE A 59 -1.79 -3.48 5.26
CA PHE A 59 -2.38 -3.60 3.92
C PHE A 59 -2.10 -4.95 3.28
N LYS A 60 -2.91 -5.29 2.28
CA LYS A 60 -2.69 -6.43 1.38
C LYS A 60 -3.21 -6.10 -0.01
N GLY A 61 -2.48 -6.52 -1.04
CA GLY A 61 -2.85 -6.26 -2.43
C GLY A 61 -1.93 -6.92 -3.44
N HIS A 62 -1.85 -6.33 -4.62
CA HIS A 62 -1.11 -6.85 -5.77
C HIS A 62 -0.18 -5.80 -6.37
N TYR A 63 0.87 -6.28 -7.03
CA TYR A 63 1.72 -5.49 -7.92
C TYR A 63 2.02 -6.30 -9.18
N ASP A 64 2.30 -5.60 -10.27
CA ASP A 64 2.63 -6.20 -11.57
C ASP A 64 3.97 -5.64 -12.06
N ILE A 65 4.92 -6.53 -12.33
CA ILE A 65 6.27 -6.14 -12.78
C ILE A 65 6.29 -5.69 -14.25
N ALA A 66 5.38 -6.16 -15.09
CA ALA A 66 5.38 -5.77 -16.51
C ALA A 66 4.95 -4.31 -16.68
N THR A 67 4.02 -3.84 -15.84
CA THR A 67 3.36 -2.53 -15.95
C THR A 67 3.76 -1.57 -14.83
N GLY A 68 4.27 -2.07 -13.71
CA GLY A 68 4.49 -1.29 -12.49
C GLY A 68 3.21 -0.98 -11.72
N LYS A 69 2.03 -1.46 -12.16
CA LYS A 69 0.75 -1.19 -11.52
C LYS A 69 0.68 -1.85 -10.15
N CYS A 70 0.09 -1.16 -9.17
CA CYS A 70 -0.14 -1.67 -7.82
C CYS A 70 -1.54 -1.31 -7.33
N SER A 71 -2.12 -2.16 -6.50
CA SER A 71 -3.34 -1.85 -5.75
C SER A 71 -3.39 -2.61 -4.44
N TRP A 72 -3.96 -2.01 -3.40
CA TRP A 72 -4.13 -2.68 -2.09
C TRP A 72 -5.24 -2.08 -1.25
N ASN A 73 -5.68 -2.87 -0.28
CA ASN A 73 -6.57 -2.43 0.79
C ASN A 73 -5.76 -2.15 2.04
N LYS A 74 -5.85 -0.93 2.56
CA LYS A 74 -5.29 -0.53 3.86
C LYS A 74 -6.38 -0.57 4.92
N LEU A 75 -6.11 -1.27 6.02
CA LEU A 75 -7.06 -1.46 7.12
C LEU A 75 -6.45 -0.96 8.42
N TYR A 76 -7.12 0.02 9.06
CA TYR A 76 -6.86 0.35 10.45
C TYR A 76 -7.67 -0.57 11.35
N LYS A 77 -7.16 -0.85 12.56
CA LYS A 77 -7.83 -1.73 13.53
C LYS A 77 -9.25 -1.22 13.83
N GLY A 78 -10.27 -1.94 13.36
CA GLY A 78 -11.68 -1.64 13.62
C GLY A 78 -12.37 -0.64 12.67
N ASN A 79 -11.71 -0.21 11.59
CA ASN A 79 -12.24 0.80 10.66
C ASN A 79 -12.53 0.24 9.26
N HIS A 80 -13.11 1.08 8.38
CA HIS A 80 -13.30 0.77 6.96
C HIS A 80 -11.97 0.66 6.21
N PRO A 81 -11.89 -0.18 5.16
CA PRO A 81 -10.72 -0.23 4.30
C PRO A 81 -10.57 1.07 3.50
N VAL A 82 -9.32 1.47 3.29
CA VAL A 82 -8.92 2.50 2.34
C VAL A 82 -8.32 1.80 1.13
N PHE A 83 -8.88 2.02 -0.05
CA PHE A 83 -8.41 1.42 -1.30
C PHE A 83 -7.33 2.32 -1.90
N TYR A 84 -6.21 1.73 -2.31
CA TYR A 84 -5.14 2.41 -3.02
C TYR A 84 -4.96 1.79 -4.41
N GLU A 85 -4.73 2.63 -5.40
CA GLU A 85 -4.29 2.23 -6.74
C GLU A 85 -3.20 3.19 -7.23
N GLY A 86 -2.20 2.65 -7.92
CA GLY A 86 -1.07 3.46 -8.36
C GLY A 86 -0.06 2.69 -9.21
N TYR A 87 1.11 3.30 -9.36
CA TYR A 87 2.21 2.80 -10.17
C TYR A 87 3.55 3.00 -9.46
N ASN A 88 4.48 2.10 -9.74
CA ASN A 88 5.90 2.29 -9.46
C ASN A 88 6.69 2.33 -10.76
N GLU A 89 7.32 3.47 -11.01
CA GLU A 89 8.11 3.74 -12.21
C GLU A 89 9.60 3.95 -11.86
N GLY A 90 10.04 3.43 -10.70
CA GLY A 90 11.44 3.51 -10.25
C GLY A 90 11.76 4.67 -9.30
N LYS A 91 10.74 5.44 -8.87
CA LYS A 91 10.90 6.57 -7.93
C LYS A 91 10.05 6.41 -6.65
N GLY A 92 9.57 5.21 -6.40
CA GLY A 92 8.57 4.91 -5.38
C GLY A 92 7.17 4.72 -5.98
N ILE A 93 6.22 4.33 -5.13
CA ILE A 93 4.83 4.11 -5.54
C ILE A 93 4.05 5.42 -5.37
N TRP A 94 3.36 5.83 -6.43
CA TRP A 94 2.47 7.00 -6.42
C TRP A 94 1.09 6.61 -6.95
N GLY A 95 0.04 7.30 -6.52
CA GLY A 95 -1.30 6.95 -6.92
C GLY A 95 -2.39 7.69 -6.15
N THR A 96 -3.60 7.13 -6.23
CA THR A 96 -4.79 7.65 -5.56
C THR A 96 -5.26 6.70 -4.48
N TRP A 97 -6.05 7.25 -3.56
CA TRP A 97 -6.75 6.46 -2.56
C TRP A 97 -8.20 6.92 -2.44
N LEU A 98 -9.07 6.00 -2.03
CA LEU A 98 -10.47 6.28 -1.76
C LEU A 98 -10.96 5.48 -0.56
N ILE A 99 -11.93 6.04 0.15
CA ILE A 99 -12.73 5.34 1.14
C ILE A 99 -14.11 5.19 0.49
N GLU A 100 -14.57 3.96 0.33
CA GLU A 100 -15.95 3.74 -0.13
C GLU A 100 -16.91 4.18 0.97
N ASP A 101 -17.66 5.24 0.71
CA ASP A 101 -18.76 5.62 1.58
C ASP A 101 -19.87 4.58 1.44
N LYS A 102 -20.30 3.99 2.57
CA LYS A 102 -21.45 3.05 2.61
C LYS A 102 -22.77 3.68 2.11
N ALA A 103 -22.80 4.98 1.83
CA ALA A 103 -23.97 5.69 1.34
C ALA A 103 -24.37 5.36 -0.12
N ASN A 104 -23.51 4.67 -0.89
CA ASN A 104 -23.83 4.28 -2.27
C ASN A 104 -24.08 2.77 -2.48
N ALA A 105 -24.21 1.98 -1.41
CA ALA A 105 -24.75 0.63 -1.50
C ALA A 105 -26.30 0.68 -1.53
N ILE A 106 -26.86 1.31 -2.57
CA ILE A 106 -28.27 1.16 -2.95
C ILE A 106 -28.31 0.75 -4.41
N THR A 107 -28.46 -0.55 -4.66
CA THR A 107 -29.49 -1.07 -5.57
C THR A 107 -29.81 -2.51 -5.20
#